data_AF-A0A6B2FYZ3-F1
#
_entry.id   AF-A0A6B2FYZ3-F1
#
_cell.length_a   1.000
_cell.length_b   1.000
_cell.length_c   1.000
_cell.angle_alpha   90.00
_cell.angle_beta   90.00
_cell.angle_gamma   90.00
#
_symmetry.space_group_name_H-M   'P 1'
#
loop_
_entity.id
_entity.type
_entity.pdbx_description
1 polymer ?
#
loop_
_entity_poly.entity_id
_entity_poly.type
_entity_poly.pdbx_seq_one_letter_code
_entity_poly.pdbx_strand_id
1 'polypeptide(L)'
;YFDANTSKTFTDMKTEVEVPYTQGKWTGFLGSDVISIKTGYEHNSSDRLVNIKSRVNVALIDTSTNFFINGSDWSGILGLGYSRLSRPDSTILPPLDQMVLDRIVRNIFSIQLCSYNSLNQLDENRNLTSGTLVDTFIRLSIDIWGNT
;
A
#
# COMPACT_ATOMS: atom_id res chain seq x y z
N TYR A 1 2.33 -11.83 -7.11
CA TYR A 1 1.34 -11.98 -6.02
C TYR A 1 2.07 -12.35 -4.73
N PHE A 2 1.41 -12.28 -3.58
CA PHE A 2 2.00 -12.65 -2.28
C PHE A 2 1.80 -14.15 -1.99
N ASP A 3 2.88 -14.88 -1.68
CA ASP A 3 2.83 -16.29 -1.28
C ASP A 3 3.04 -16.43 0.23
N ALA A 4 1.95 -16.69 0.96
CA ALA A 4 1.94 -16.83 2.41
C ALA A 4 2.85 -17.94 2.94
N ASN A 5 3.08 -19.00 2.16
CA ASN A 5 3.93 -20.13 2.59
C ASN A 5 5.41 -19.76 2.67
N THR A 6 5.82 -18.70 1.96
CA THR A 6 7.20 -18.21 1.95
C THR A 6 7.47 -17.20 3.07
N SER A 7 6.43 -16.61 3.66
CA SER A 7 6.57 -15.66 4.75
C SER A 7 6.73 -16.36 6.08
N LYS A 8 7.83 -16.07 6.78
CA LYS A 8 8.09 -16.59 8.14
C LYS A 8 7.33 -15.84 9.22
N THR A 9 6.75 -14.69 8.89
CA THR A 9 6.06 -13.79 9.83
C THR A 9 4.56 -13.72 9.61
N PHE A 10 4.06 -14.33 8.53
CA PHE A 10 2.64 -14.43 8.25
C PHE A 10 1.93 -15.26 9.33
N THR A 11 0.74 -14.81 9.70
CA THR A 11 -0.15 -15.50 10.64
C THR A 11 -1.55 -15.47 10.05
N ASP A 12 -2.09 -16.65 9.76
CA ASP A 12 -3.44 -16.82 9.26
C ASP A 12 -4.48 -16.53 10.37
N MET A 13 -5.47 -15.70 10.08
CA MET A 13 -6.58 -15.41 10.99
C MET A 13 -7.81 -16.28 10.73
N LYS A 14 -7.76 -17.17 9.71
CA LYS A 14 -8.83 -18.11 9.35
C LYS A 14 -10.19 -17.44 9.14
N THR A 15 -10.17 -16.20 8.66
CA THR A 15 -11.36 -15.37 8.49
C THR A 15 -11.49 -15.00 7.03
N GLU A 16 -12.57 -15.44 6.39
CA GLU A 16 -12.90 -15.04 5.02
C GLU A 16 -13.43 -13.61 5.00
N VAL A 17 -13.14 -12.88 3.93
CA VAL A 17 -13.59 -11.51 3.72
C VAL A 17 -13.99 -11.30 2.26
N GLU A 18 -15.12 -10.64 2.05
CA GLU A 18 -15.57 -10.17 0.74
C GLU A 18 -15.70 -8.65 0.77
N VAL A 19 -15.22 -8.00 -0.29
CA VAL A 19 -15.28 -6.54 -0.43
C VAL A 19 -15.90 -6.18 -1.79
N PRO A 20 -17.18 -5.80 -1.81
CA PRO A 20 -17.82 -5.28 -3.00
C PRO A 20 -17.50 -3.79 -3.20
N TYR A 21 -17.16 -3.42 -4.43
CA TYR A 21 -17.08 -2.05 -4.91
C TYR A 21 -18.21 -1.77 -5.90
N THR A 22 -18.41 -0.49 -6.25
CA THR A 22 -19.37 -0.09 -7.28
C THR A 22 -19.13 -0.78 -8.62
N GLN A 23 -17.86 -1.05 -8.96
CA GLN A 23 -17.46 -1.64 -10.24
C GLN A 23 -16.49 -2.81 -10.06
N GLY A 24 -16.85 -3.78 -9.22
CA GLY A 24 -16.05 -4.99 -9.04
C GLY A 24 -16.09 -5.50 -7.62
N LYS A 25 -15.39 -6.60 -7.37
CA LYS A 25 -15.27 -7.18 -6.03
C LYS A 25 -14.07 -8.08 -5.93
N TRP A 26 -13.68 -8.37 -4.69
CA TRP A 26 -12.75 -9.45 -4.39
C TRP A 26 -13.18 -10.19 -3.13
N THR A 27 -12.77 -11.46 -3.06
CA THR A 27 -12.84 -12.30 -1.86
C THR A 27 -11.45 -12.78 -1.49
N GLY A 28 -11.25 -13.10 -0.22
CA GLY A 28 -9.96 -13.55 0.26
C GLY A 28 -9.97 -13.93 1.72
N PHE A 29 -8.78 -14.13 2.27
CA PHE A 29 -8.59 -14.53 3.66
C PHE A 29 -7.79 -13.48 4.42
N LEU A 30 -8.23 -13.14 5.62
CA LEU A 30 -7.48 -12.27 6.52
C LEU A 30 -6.31 -13.02 7.14
N GLY A 31 -5.20 -12.32 7.23
CA GLY A 31 -4.04 -12.69 8.01
C GLY A 31 -3.35 -11.46 8.57
N SER A 32 -2.21 -11.67 9.21
CA SER A 32 -1.32 -10.61 9.64
C SER A 32 0.10 -10.91 9.21
N ASP A 33 0.82 -9.90 8.73
CA ASP A 33 2.24 -10.02 8.39
C ASP A 33 3.00 -8.73 8.70
N VAL A 34 4.33 -8.84 8.73
CA VAL A 34 5.25 -7.71 8.87
C VAL A 34 5.51 -7.12 7.49
N ILE A 35 5.05 -5.89 7.28
CA ILE A 35 5.39 -5.12 6.08
C ILE A 35 6.61 -4.24 6.35
N SER A 36 7.41 -4.02 5.31
CA SER A 36 8.55 -3.11 5.34
C SER A 36 8.27 -1.92 4.43
N ILE A 37 8.36 -0.73 5.00
CA ILE A 37 8.10 0.54 4.33
C ILE A 37 9.41 1.30 4.24
N LYS A 38 9.84 1.62 3.01
CA LYS A 38 11.00 2.47 2.77
C LYS A 38 10.58 3.93 2.88
N THR A 39 11.10 4.62 3.89
CA THR A 39 10.82 6.03 4.11
C THR A 39 12.09 6.87 4.05
N GLY A 40 12.05 8.01 3.36
CA GLY A 40 13.07 9.05 3.48
C GLY A 40 12.75 10.05 4.59
N TYR A 41 13.79 10.57 5.26
CA TYR A 41 13.69 11.75 6.12
C TYR A 41 14.25 12.97 5.36
N GLU A 42 13.49 14.06 5.33
CA GLU A 42 14.00 15.33 4.82
C GLU A 42 14.82 16.03 5.92
N HIS A 43 16.14 15.83 5.93
CA HIS A 43 17.05 16.71 6.64
C HIS A 43 18.47 16.64 6.02
N ASN A 44 18.88 17.74 5.38
CA ASN A 44 20.23 18.04 4.90
C ASN A 44 20.90 16.94 4.02
N SER A 45 20.64 17.03 2.72
CA SER A 45 21.59 16.72 1.63
C SER A 45 22.04 15.26 1.43
N SER A 46 21.42 14.28 2.08
CA SER A 46 21.48 12.89 1.62
C SER A 46 20.18 12.18 1.98
N ASP A 47 19.40 11.82 0.96
CA ASP A 47 18.10 11.18 1.07
C ASP A 47 18.28 9.76 1.65
N ARG A 48 18.35 9.64 2.98
CA ARG A 48 18.61 8.36 3.64
C ARG A 48 17.29 7.64 3.84
N LEU A 49 17.01 6.71 2.94
CA LEU A 49 15.89 5.79 3.09
C LEU A 49 16.12 4.86 4.29
N VAL A 50 15.16 4.80 5.20
CA VAL A 50 15.10 3.87 6.34
C VAL A 50 13.98 2.88 6.08
N ASN A 51 14.26 1.60 6.30
CA ASN A 51 13.23 0.57 6.31
C ASN A 51 12.58 0.53 7.67
N ILE A 52 11.30 0.86 7.76
CA ILE A 52 10.51 0.65 8.97
C ILE A 52 9.62 -0.57 8.79
N LYS A 53 9.51 -1.37 9.85
CA LYS A 53 8.70 -2.58 9.87
C LYS A 53 7.51 -2.39 10.80
N SER A 54 6.33 -2.81 10.37
CA SER A 54 5.12 -2.87 11.20
C SER A 54 4.36 -4.16 10.88
N ARG A 55 3.80 -4.79 11.92
CA ARG A 55 2.90 -5.92 11.73
C ARG A 55 1.50 -5.37 11.52
N VAL A 56 0.89 -5.67 10.37
CA VAL A 56 -0.45 -5.17 10.01
C VAL A 56 -1.39 -6.32 9.65
N ASN A 57 -2.68 -6.04 9.60
CA ASN A 57 -3.64 -6.95 8.98
C ASN A 57 -3.51 -6.88 7.46
N VAL A 58 -3.60 -8.02 6.80
CA VAL A 58 -3.56 -8.16 5.34
C VAL A 58 -4.69 -9.06 4.86
N ALA A 59 -5.23 -8.79 3.68
CA ALA A 59 -6.17 -9.68 3.01
C ALA A 59 -5.47 -10.35 1.84
N LEU A 60 -5.45 -11.68 1.84
CA LEU A 60 -4.98 -12.51 0.74
C LEU A 60 -6.11 -12.67 -0.26
N ILE A 61 -6.10 -11.84 -1.30
CA ILE A 61 -7.09 -11.92 -2.36
C ILE A 61 -6.94 -13.26 -3.08
N ASP A 62 -7.98 -14.07 -3.02
CA ASP A 62 -8.05 -15.39 -3.65
C ASP A 62 -8.81 -15.31 -4.98
N THR A 63 -9.97 -14.66 -4.96
CA THR A 63 -10.77 -14.45 -6.18
C THR A 63 -11.16 -12.99 -6.35
N SER A 64 -11.32 -12.57 -7.61
CA SER A 64 -11.79 -11.21 -7.89
C SER A 64 -12.55 -11.12 -9.21
N THR A 65 -13.32 -10.06 -9.37
CA THR A 65 -14.05 -9.73 -10.60
C THR A 65 -13.96 -8.23 -10.81
N ASN A 66 -13.46 -7.80 -11.97
CA ASN A 66 -13.26 -6.39 -12.32
C ASN A 66 -12.52 -5.58 -11.25
N PHE A 67 -11.55 -6.23 -10.57
CA PHE A 67 -10.72 -5.58 -9.56
C PHE A 67 -9.34 -5.25 -10.12
N PHE A 68 -8.58 -6.28 -10.51
CA PHE A 68 -7.30 -6.09 -11.18
C PHE A 68 -7.50 -5.53 -12.59
N ILE A 69 -6.73 -4.50 -12.93
CA ILE A 69 -6.78 -3.84 -14.23
C ILE A 69 -5.66 -4.38 -15.10
N ASN A 70 -5.98 -4.87 -16.29
CA ASN A 70 -4.95 -5.34 -17.21
C ASN A 70 -4.05 -4.18 -17.64
N GLY A 71 -2.73 -4.39 -17.60
CA GLY A 71 -1.72 -3.36 -17.87
C GLY A 71 -1.43 -2.42 -16.70
N SER A 72 -1.97 -2.68 -15.50
CA SER A 72 -1.54 -2.00 -14.28
C SER A 72 -0.47 -2.79 -13.54
N ASP A 73 0.54 -2.12 -12.98
CA ASP A 73 1.66 -2.79 -12.30
C ASP A 73 1.41 -3.04 -10.81
N TRP A 74 0.26 -2.62 -10.29
CA TRP A 74 -0.09 -2.89 -8.90
C TRP A 74 -0.66 -4.30 -8.74
N SER A 75 -0.27 -4.97 -7.66
CA SER A 75 -0.71 -6.33 -7.31
C SER A 75 -1.59 -6.40 -6.06
N GLY A 76 -1.99 -5.24 -5.53
CA GLY A 76 -2.86 -5.12 -4.36
C GLY A 76 -3.23 -3.67 -4.08
N ILE A 77 -4.01 -3.45 -3.01
CA ILE A 77 -4.45 -2.14 -2.57
C ILE A 77 -4.04 -1.90 -1.11
N LEU A 78 -3.64 -0.67 -0.80
CA LEU A 78 -3.41 -0.21 0.56
C LEU A 78 -4.58 0.67 1.02
N GLY A 79 -5.38 0.17 1.96
CA GLY A 79 -6.48 0.93 2.54
C GLY A 79 -5.99 1.98 3.54
N LEU A 80 -6.19 3.26 3.22
CA LEU A 80 -5.88 4.40 4.10
C LEU A 80 -7.13 5.00 4.77
N GLY A 81 -8.29 4.37 4.58
CA GLY A 81 -9.53 4.74 5.26
C GLY A 81 -9.56 4.28 6.71
N TYR A 82 -10.52 4.79 7.46
CA TYR A 82 -10.70 4.45 8.88
C TYR A 82 -11.27 3.05 9.08
N SER A 83 -11.01 2.47 10.27
CA SER A 83 -11.50 1.14 10.67
C SER A 83 -13.00 0.94 10.50
N ARG A 84 -13.83 1.99 10.61
CA ARG A 84 -15.28 1.93 10.36
C ARG A 84 -15.65 1.39 8.96
N LEU A 85 -14.76 1.54 7.98
CA LEU A 85 -14.94 1.03 6.61
C LEU A 85 -14.25 -0.32 6.38
N SER A 86 -13.51 -0.83 7.36
CA SER A 86 -12.85 -2.12 7.28
C SER A 86 -13.85 -3.26 7.10
N ARG A 87 -13.34 -4.34 6.52
CA ARG A 87 -14.07 -5.59 6.32
C ARG A 87 -13.34 -6.72 7.07
N PRO A 88 -14.08 -7.68 7.67
CA PRO A 88 -15.54 -7.79 7.66
C PRO A 88 -16.26 -6.73 8.51
N ASP A 89 -15.57 -6.16 9.50
CA ASP A 89 -16.11 -5.14 10.40
C ASP A 89 -15.00 -4.20 10.95
N SER A 90 -15.38 -3.30 11.85
CA SER A 90 -14.50 -2.27 12.39
C SER A 90 -13.46 -2.73 13.41
N THR A 91 -13.42 -4.02 13.74
CA THR A 91 -12.35 -4.59 14.59
C THR A 91 -11.04 -4.78 13.82
N ILE A 92 -11.10 -4.81 12.48
CA ILE A 92 -9.90 -4.92 11.64
C ILE A 92 -9.24 -3.55 11.53
N LEU A 93 -8.07 -3.44 12.16
CA LEU A 93 -7.29 -2.22 12.16
C LEU A 93 -6.61 -1.99 10.80
N PRO A 94 -6.82 -0.83 10.15
CA PRO A 94 -6.10 -0.44 8.94
C PRO A 94 -4.58 -0.32 9.16
N PRO A 95 -3.76 -0.47 8.12
CA PRO A 95 -2.30 -0.37 8.23
C PRO A 95 -1.80 0.96 8.82
N LEU A 96 -2.41 2.09 8.45
CA LEU A 96 -1.99 3.40 8.96
C LEU A 96 -2.29 3.54 10.46
N ASP A 97 -3.50 3.14 10.88
CA ASP A 97 -3.90 3.15 12.29
C ASP A 97 -2.94 2.29 13.13
N GLN A 98 -2.54 1.11 12.61
CA GLN A 98 -1.56 0.24 13.26
C GLN A 98 -0.19 0.92 13.39
N MET A 99 0.31 1.57 12.34
CA MET A 99 1.60 2.27 12.41
C MET A 99 1.57 3.46 13.37
N VAL A 100 0.43 4.14 13.49
CA VAL A 100 0.25 5.22 14.49
C VAL A 100 0.30 4.63 15.90
N LEU A 101 -0.37 3.50 16.15
CA LEU A 101 -0.33 2.81 17.45
C LEU A 101 1.08 2.33 17.80
N ASP A 102 1.81 1.81 16.81
CA ASP A 102 3.21 1.38 16.94
C ASP A 102 4.18 2.57 17.15
N ARG A 103 3.69 3.82 17.06
CA ARG A 103 4.48 5.08 17.12
C ARG A 103 5.54 5.17 16.03
N ILE A 104 5.26 4.57 14.87
CA ILE A 104 6.13 4.57 13.69
C ILE A 104 5.93 5.85 12.87
N VAL A 105 4.68 6.27 12.73
CA VAL A 105 4.25 7.44 11.95
C VAL A 105 3.40 8.38 12.82
N ARG A 106 3.27 9.64 12.41
CA ARG A 106 2.26 10.53 13.00
C ARG A 106 0.88 10.22 12.42
N ASN A 107 -0.17 10.58 13.14
CA ASN A 107 -1.54 10.43 12.67
C ASN A 107 -1.94 11.52 11.67
N ILE A 108 -1.16 11.67 10.60
CA ILE A 108 -1.40 12.60 9.50
C ILE A 108 -0.64 12.10 8.27
N PHE A 109 -1.24 12.24 7.10
CA PHE A 109 -0.56 12.03 5.82
C PHE A 109 -1.08 13.02 4.79
N SER A 110 -0.27 13.27 3.77
CA SER A 110 -0.63 13.98 2.56
C SER A 110 -0.24 13.14 1.35
N ILE A 111 -0.92 13.36 0.23
CA ILE A 111 -0.65 12.67 -1.03
C ILE A 111 -0.44 13.74 -2.09
N GLN A 112 0.68 13.65 -2.79
CA GLN A 112 0.94 14.36 -4.03
C GLN A 112 0.84 13.36 -5.17
N LEU A 113 -0.14 13.55 -6.06
CA LEU A 113 -0.25 12.77 -7.30
C LEU A 113 0.23 13.63 -8.46
N CYS A 114 1.25 13.16 -9.17
CA CYS A 114 1.83 13.80 -10.33
C CYS A 114 1.35 13.07 -11.59
N SER A 115 0.39 13.66 -12.29
CA SER A 115 -0.02 13.15 -13.60
C SER A 115 1.09 13.39 -14.62
N TYR A 116 1.36 12.39 -15.45
CA TYR A 116 2.16 12.59 -16.65
C TYR A 116 1.29 13.15 -17.76
N ASN A 117 1.67 14.30 -18.32
CA ASN A 117 1.10 14.81 -19.56
C ASN A 117 2.03 14.43 -20.72
N SER A 118 1.54 13.59 -21.62
CA SER A 118 2.27 13.03 -22.76
C SER A 118 2.65 14.03 -23.87
N LEU A 119 2.40 15.33 -23.70
CA LEU A 119 2.74 16.35 -24.70
C LEU A 119 4.23 16.73 -24.73
N ASN A 120 5.03 16.27 -23.76
CA ASN A 120 6.48 16.52 -23.69
C ASN A 120 7.28 15.21 -23.87
N GLN A 121 7.01 14.52 -24.97
CA GLN A 121 7.63 13.26 -25.36
C GLN A 121 9.00 13.50 -26.00
N LEU A 122 9.97 14.02 -25.25
CA LEU A 122 11.35 14.15 -25.74
C LEU A 122 12.42 13.45 -24.89
N ASP A 123 12.09 12.85 -23.75
CA ASP A 123 13.08 12.12 -22.93
C ASP A 123 12.56 10.71 -22.54
N GLU A 124 12.84 9.72 -23.38
CA GLU A 124 12.50 8.29 -23.20
C GLU A 124 13.33 7.55 -22.13
N ASN A 125 13.99 8.25 -21.20
CA ASN A 125 14.97 7.61 -20.30
C ASN A 125 14.97 8.10 -18.85
N ARG A 126 13.87 8.69 -18.36
CA ARG A 126 13.79 9.08 -16.94
C ARG A 126 12.87 8.17 -16.17
N ASN A 127 13.35 7.74 -15.00
CA ASN A 127 12.50 7.25 -13.96
C ASN A 127 11.57 8.41 -13.48
N LEU A 128 10.41 8.59 -14.12
CA LEU A 128 9.24 9.32 -13.63
C LEU A 128 8.69 8.81 -12.28
N THR A 129 8.72 9.68 -11.29
CA THR A 129 7.95 9.52 -10.05
C THR A 129 6.52 10.05 -10.27
N SER A 130 5.52 9.18 -10.20
CA SER A 130 4.10 9.55 -10.39
C SER A 130 3.44 10.16 -9.15
N GLY A 131 4.15 10.24 -8.03
CA GLY A 131 3.63 10.86 -6.83
C GLY A 131 4.44 10.54 -5.57
N THR A 132 3.96 11.06 -4.46
CA THR A 132 4.57 10.84 -3.15
C THR A 132 3.46 10.82 -2.10
N LEU A 133 3.48 9.83 -1.22
CA LEU A 133 2.74 9.86 0.04
C LEU A 133 3.68 10.37 1.13
N VAL A 134 3.29 11.44 1.82
CA VAL A 134 4.09 12.10 2.83
C VAL A 134 3.36 12.04 4.16
N ASP A 135 3.86 11.27 5.13
CA ASP A 135 3.66 11.68 6.53
C ASP A 135 4.72 12.76 6.81
N THR A 136 4.44 13.68 7.71
CA THR A 136 5.16 14.95 7.89
C THR A 136 6.65 14.75 8.34
N PHE A 137 7.16 13.51 8.37
CA PHE A 137 8.57 13.10 8.44
C PHE A 137 8.95 11.91 7.54
N ILE A 138 8.01 11.31 6.82
CA ILE A 138 8.17 10.05 6.09
C ILE A 138 7.71 10.23 4.65
N ARG A 139 8.67 10.16 3.72
CA ARG A 139 8.40 10.19 2.29
C ARG A 139 8.33 8.77 1.73
N LEU A 140 7.16 8.40 1.21
CA LEU A 140 6.91 7.18 0.45
C LEU A 140 6.76 7.51 -1.03
N SER A 141 7.72 7.07 -1.84
CA SER A 141 7.58 7.11 -3.29
C SER A 141 6.62 6.00 -3.73
N ILE A 142 5.50 6.40 -4.32
CA ILE A 142 4.61 5.48 -5.04
C ILE A 142 5.11 5.48 -6.48
N ASP A 143 5.96 4.52 -6.79
CA ASP A 143 6.44 4.28 -8.13
C ASP A 143 5.45 3.37 -8.86
N ILE A 144 4.69 3.93 -9.81
CA ILE A 144 3.82 3.19 -10.71
C ILE A 144 4.63 2.95 -12.00
N TRP A 145 5.52 1.97 -12.00
CA TRP A 145 6.32 1.63 -13.18
C TRP A 145 5.69 0.51 -13.99
N GLY A 146 5.19 0.90 -15.16
CA GLY A 146 4.89 0.03 -16.29
C GLY A 146 6.15 -0.48 -16.93
N ASN A 147 6.43 -1.77 -16.77
CA ASN A 147 6.88 -2.58 -17.89
C ASN A 147 6.80 -4.08 -17.57
N THR A 148 6.22 -4.78 -18.56
CA THR A 148 6.07 -6.23 -18.73
C THR A 148 7.33 -7.03 -18.49
#